data_AF-A0A3D3BMS8-F1
#
_entry.id   AF-A0A3D3BMS8-F1
#
_cell.length_a   1.000
_cell.length_b   1.000
_cell.length_c   1.000
_cell.angle_alpha   90.00
_cell.angle_beta   90.00
_cell.angle_gamma   90.00
#
_symmetry.space_group_name_H-M   'P 1'
#
loop_
_entity.id
_entity.type
_entity.pdbx_description
1 polymer ?
#
loop_
_entity_poly.entity_id
_entity_poly.type
_entity_poly.pdbx_seq_one_letter_code
_entity_poly.pdbx_strand_id
1 'polypeptide(L)'
;MHPMTSADVLKLIESEGLPQSLHTSVTQLFEAIHQGHTAHPLSNEDGDLWAQTLTQSELDSLFALNHGALQIHRHFAQESRVAAALKKRSAHPRLTTTIDPGQLMPHADASQQRAIIGAASQRLAVVTGGPGTGKTTTAAAIVAAKLSLFAGQPNVSLVAPTGKAAVRLTESFQAAITKTPIAGLQPSIATTIHR
;
A
#
# COMPACT_ATOMS: atom_id res chain seq x y z
N MET A 1 -12.52 33.61 -10.33
CA MET A 1 -11.18 33.04 -10.55
C MET A 1 -11.30 32.14 -11.77
N HIS A 2 -10.71 32.48 -12.91
CA HIS A 2 -10.70 31.58 -14.07
C HIS A 2 -9.83 30.36 -13.73
N PRO A 3 -10.26 29.12 -14.03
CA PRO A 3 -9.40 27.96 -13.87
C PRO A 3 -8.19 28.09 -14.80
N MET A 4 -6.98 27.86 -14.26
CA MET A 4 -5.76 27.81 -15.07
C MET A 4 -5.87 26.71 -16.12
N THR A 5 -5.54 27.04 -17.37
CA THR A 5 -5.45 26.04 -18.45
C THR A 5 -4.11 25.30 -18.39
N SER A 6 -3.99 24.15 -19.07
CA SER A 6 -2.72 23.44 -19.17
C SER A 6 -1.61 24.30 -19.79
N ALA A 7 -1.97 25.23 -20.69
CA ALA A 7 -1.03 26.18 -21.29
C ALA A 7 -0.54 27.22 -20.28
N ASP A 8 -1.41 27.66 -19.35
CA ASP A 8 -1.01 28.60 -18.28
C ASP A 8 -0.06 27.92 -17.27
N VAL A 9 -0.31 26.64 -16.97
CA VAL A 9 0.57 25.83 -16.11
C VAL A 9 1.93 25.63 -16.77
N LEU A 10 1.97 25.30 -18.06
CA LEU A 10 3.24 25.12 -18.77
C LEU A 10 4.06 26.41 -18.81
N LYS A 11 3.44 27.55 -19.10
CA LYS A 11 4.10 28.87 -19.05
C LYS A 11 4.65 29.22 -17.67
N LEU A 12 3.93 28.85 -16.61
CA LEU A 12 4.42 29.03 -15.24
C LEU A 12 5.69 28.19 -15.02
N ILE A 13 5.65 26.91 -15.41
CA ILE A 13 6.79 26.00 -15.24
C ILE A 13 7.99 26.43 -16.12
N GLU A 14 7.74 26.96 -17.33
CA GLU A 14 8.76 27.59 -18.18
C GLU A 14 9.42 28.79 -17.47
N SER A 15 8.65 29.65 -16.81
CA SER A 15 9.18 30.80 -16.06
C SER A 15 10.05 30.39 -14.87
N GLU A 16 9.86 29.17 -14.37
CA GLU A 16 10.67 28.54 -13.31
C GLU A 16 11.88 27.76 -13.87
N GLY A 17 12.18 27.88 -15.18
CA GLY A 17 13.42 27.36 -15.78
C GLY A 17 13.29 26.00 -16.48
N LEU A 18 12.09 25.59 -16.90
CA LEU A 18 11.91 24.37 -17.70
C LEU A 18 12.43 24.53 -19.13
N PRO A 19 13.34 23.65 -19.60
CA PRO A 19 13.74 23.61 -21.00
C PRO A 19 12.61 23.19 -21.93
N GLN A 20 12.53 23.80 -23.12
CA GLN A 20 11.54 23.45 -24.15
C GLN A 20 11.57 21.98 -24.56
N SER A 21 12.74 21.34 -24.54
CA SER A 21 12.90 19.91 -24.82
C SER A 21 12.14 19.01 -23.84
N LEU A 22 11.91 19.46 -22.60
CA LEU A 22 11.23 18.68 -21.55
C LEU A 22 9.70 18.89 -21.50
N HIS A 23 9.14 19.76 -22.34
CA HIS A 23 7.70 20.04 -22.37
C HIS A 23 6.87 18.78 -22.64
N THR A 24 7.38 17.91 -23.52
CA THR A 24 6.73 16.64 -23.86
C THR A 24 6.61 15.75 -22.63
N SER A 25 7.68 15.61 -21.83
CA SER A 25 7.67 14.80 -20.60
C SER A 25 6.68 15.33 -19.57
N VAL A 26 6.57 16.66 -19.40
CA VAL A 26 5.57 17.28 -18.50
C VAL A 26 4.16 16.98 -18.98
N THR A 27 3.90 17.13 -20.27
CA THR A 27 2.58 16.87 -20.88
C THR A 27 2.19 15.40 -20.71
N GLN A 28 3.12 14.48 -21.01
CA GLN A 28 2.92 13.05 -20.84
C GLN A 28 2.73 12.64 -19.38
N LEU A 29 3.42 13.31 -18.44
CA LEU A 29 3.19 13.10 -17.01
C LEU A 29 1.77 13.47 -16.61
N PHE A 30 1.27 14.63 -17.03
CA PHE A 30 -0.09 15.03 -16.68
C PHE A 30 -1.16 14.17 -17.35
N GLU A 31 -0.94 13.73 -18.59
CA GLU A 31 -1.79 12.75 -19.25
C GLU A 31 -1.81 11.42 -18.48
N ALA A 32 -0.63 10.92 -18.07
CA ALA A 32 -0.52 9.71 -17.27
C ALA A 32 -1.25 9.85 -15.93
N ILE A 33 -1.15 11.01 -15.27
CA ILE A 33 -1.88 11.30 -14.02
C ILE A 33 -3.39 11.29 -14.24
N HIS A 34 -3.88 11.85 -15.36
CA HIS A 34 -5.30 11.81 -15.70
C HIS A 34 -5.81 10.36 -15.89
N GLN A 35 -4.94 9.47 -16.39
CA GLN A 35 -5.21 8.03 -16.53
C GLN A 35 -5.05 7.24 -15.22
N GLY A 36 -4.66 7.90 -14.12
CA GLY A 36 -4.51 7.29 -12.80
C GLY A 36 -3.11 6.78 -12.47
N HIS A 37 -2.10 7.08 -13.30
CA HIS A 37 -0.70 6.80 -12.99
C HIS A 37 -0.11 7.85 -12.05
N THR A 38 0.92 7.48 -11.29
CA THR A 38 1.62 8.41 -10.38
C THR A 38 2.93 8.94 -10.95
N ALA A 39 3.39 8.38 -12.08
CA ALA A 39 4.68 8.64 -12.69
C ALA A 39 4.62 8.46 -14.22
N HIS A 40 5.58 9.05 -14.91
CA HIS A 40 5.80 8.84 -16.34
C HIS A 40 7.26 8.39 -16.57
N PRO A 41 7.49 7.18 -17.11
CA PRO A 41 8.84 6.71 -17.43
C PRO A 41 9.51 7.63 -18.45
N LEU A 42 10.78 7.96 -18.20
CA LEU A 42 11.57 8.80 -19.09
C LEU A 42 12.50 7.94 -19.96
N SER A 43 12.91 8.51 -21.09
CA SER A 43 14.11 8.04 -21.78
C SER A 43 15.35 8.34 -20.91
N ASN A 44 16.48 7.66 -21.18
CA ASN A 44 17.73 7.97 -20.45
C ASN A 44 18.17 9.42 -20.68
N GLU A 45 18.03 9.93 -21.90
CA GLU A 45 18.38 11.30 -22.27
C GLU A 45 17.53 12.33 -21.52
N ASP A 46 16.21 12.16 -21.51
CA ASP A 46 15.31 13.05 -20.75
C ASP A 46 15.56 12.93 -19.25
N GLY A 47 15.85 11.73 -18.75
CA GLY A 47 16.19 11.49 -17.35
C GLY A 47 17.42 12.29 -16.89
N ASP A 48 18.49 12.26 -17.68
CA ASP A 48 19.71 13.02 -17.38
C ASP A 48 19.47 14.53 -17.46
N LEU A 49 18.68 14.99 -18.44
CA LEU A 49 18.35 16.41 -18.58
C LEU A 49 17.44 16.91 -17.45
N TRP A 50 16.47 16.10 -17.02
CA TRP A 50 15.66 16.40 -15.84
C TRP A 50 16.51 16.46 -14.57
N ALA A 51 17.44 15.52 -14.39
CA ALA A 51 18.31 15.51 -13.22
C ALA A 51 19.14 16.80 -13.12
N GLN A 52 19.69 17.26 -14.24
CA GLN A 52 20.41 18.55 -14.32
C GLN A 52 19.46 19.73 -14.03
N THR A 53 18.29 19.74 -14.68
CA THR A 53 17.30 20.81 -14.54
C THR A 53 16.85 20.98 -13.09
N LEU A 54 16.48 19.89 -12.40
CA LEU A 54 16.03 19.94 -10.99
C LEU A 54 17.12 20.43 -10.03
N THR A 55 18.41 20.28 -10.37
CA THR A 55 19.50 20.82 -9.53
C THR A 55 19.81 22.30 -9.81
N GLN A 56 19.33 22.83 -10.94
CA GLN A 56 19.65 24.17 -11.43
C GLN A 56 18.46 25.14 -11.37
N SER A 57 17.28 24.66 -10.97
CA SER A 57 16.06 25.46 -10.88
C SER A 57 15.23 25.08 -9.66
N GLU A 58 14.21 25.89 -9.34
CA GLU A 58 13.26 25.66 -8.25
C GLU A 58 12.19 24.58 -8.58
N LEU A 59 12.38 23.86 -9.70
CA LEU A 59 11.45 22.84 -10.16
C LEU A 59 11.50 21.55 -9.31
N ASP A 60 12.49 21.38 -8.44
CA ASP A 60 12.57 20.28 -7.47
C ASP A 60 11.41 20.32 -6.44
N SER A 61 10.84 21.50 -6.20
CA SER A 61 9.64 21.67 -5.39
C SER A 61 8.36 21.15 -6.07
N LEU A 62 8.36 21.06 -7.40
CA LEU A 62 7.22 20.68 -8.23
C LEU A 62 7.32 19.26 -8.78
N PHE A 63 8.53 18.83 -9.14
CA PHE A 63 8.81 17.55 -9.79
C PHE A 63 9.90 16.78 -9.04
N ALA A 64 9.92 15.47 -9.26
CA ALA A 64 10.95 14.59 -8.73
C ALA A 64 11.23 13.47 -9.72
N LEU A 65 12.46 12.96 -9.69
CA LEU A 65 12.85 11.74 -10.39
C LEU A 65 12.86 10.55 -9.45
N ASN A 66 12.28 9.45 -9.89
CA ASN A 66 12.25 8.20 -9.14
C ASN A 66 12.43 7.03 -10.09
N HIS A 67 13.53 6.28 -9.94
CA HIS A 67 13.83 5.09 -10.74
C HIS A 67 13.66 5.27 -12.26
N GLY A 68 14.12 6.40 -12.81
CA GLY A 68 14.01 6.71 -14.24
C GLY A 68 12.63 7.19 -14.70
N ALA A 69 11.74 7.54 -13.77
CA ALA A 69 10.45 8.13 -14.06
C ALA A 69 10.32 9.54 -13.46
N LEU A 70 9.61 10.41 -14.17
CA LEU A 70 9.19 11.72 -13.70
C LEU A 70 7.92 11.60 -12.85
N GLN A 71 7.87 12.34 -11.76
CA GLN A 71 6.70 12.45 -10.89
C GLN A 71 6.48 13.92 -10.51
N ILE A 72 5.23 14.28 -10.19
CA ILE A 72 5.03 15.49 -9.38
C ILE A 72 5.55 15.22 -7.96
N HIS A 73 6.14 16.23 -7.33
CA HIS A 73 6.79 16.11 -6.02
C HIS A 73 5.83 15.52 -4.96
N ARG A 74 4.54 15.86 -5.03
CA ARG A 74 3.50 15.28 -4.16
C ARG A 74 3.39 13.75 -4.28
N HIS A 75 3.39 13.20 -5.49
CA HIS A 75 3.29 11.75 -5.72
C HIS A 75 4.56 11.04 -5.25
N PHE A 76 5.73 11.61 -5.55
CA PHE A 76 7.01 11.12 -5.04
C PHE A 76 7.05 11.05 -3.51
N ALA A 77 6.60 12.12 -2.84
CA ALA A 77 6.54 12.16 -1.38
C ALA A 77 5.56 11.13 -0.80
N GLN A 78 4.43 10.89 -1.46
CA GLN A 78 3.47 9.86 -1.07
C GLN A 78 4.04 8.44 -1.22
N GLU A 79 4.65 8.15 -2.36
CA GLU A 79 5.28 6.86 -2.64
C GLU A 79 6.44 6.58 -1.69
N SER A 80 7.32 7.56 -1.50
CA SER A 80 8.43 7.51 -0.54
C SER A 80 7.94 7.24 0.88
N ARG A 81 6.84 7.86 1.30
CA ARG A 81 6.23 7.63 2.61
C ARG A 81 5.74 6.19 2.76
N VAL A 82 5.08 5.65 1.74
CA VAL A 82 4.62 4.25 1.74
C VAL A 82 5.81 3.31 1.80
N ALA A 83 6.82 3.50 0.93
CA ALA A 83 8.02 2.68 0.88
C ALA A 83 8.77 2.68 2.22
N ALA A 84 9.02 3.87 2.80
CA ALA A 84 9.66 4.00 4.10
C ALA A 84 8.86 3.31 5.22
N ALA A 85 7.54 3.46 5.21
CA ALA A 85 6.68 2.85 6.22
C ALA A 85 6.60 1.31 6.09
N LEU A 86 6.66 0.77 4.87
CA LEU A 86 6.76 -0.67 4.62
C LEU A 86 8.12 -1.21 5.06
N LYS A 87 9.22 -0.56 4.66
CA LYS A 87 10.60 -0.92 5.04
C LYS A 87 10.78 -0.92 6.56
N LYS A 88 10.28 0.11 7.24
CA LYS A 88 10.32 0.19 8.72
C LYS A 88 9.58 -0.98 9.37
N ARG A 89 8.42 -1.37 8.84
CA ARG A 89 7.64 -2.49 9.40
C ARG A 89 8.26 -3.85 9.09
N SER A 90 8.80 -4.03 7.88
CA SER A 90 9.43 -5.30 7.46
C SER A 90 10.80 -5.54 8.11
N ALA A 91 11.49 -4.49 8.55
CA ALA A 91 12.79 -4.62 9.22
C ALA A 91 12.71 -5.16 10.67
N HIS A 92 11.52 -5.39 11.21
CA HIS A 92 11.39 -5.94 12.56
C HIS A 92 11.78 -7.42 12.61
N PRO A 93 12.46 -7.87 13.68
CA PRO A 93 12.82 -9.27 13.83
C PRO A 93 11.58 -10.17 13.77
N ARG A 94 11.75 -11.30 13.07
CA ARG A 94 10.76 -12.36 13.04
C ARG A 94 10.56 -12.90 14.46
N LEU A 95 9.32 -13.16 14.84
CA LEU A 95 9.02 -13.85 16.09
C LEU A 95 9.49 -15.31 15.96
N THR A 96 10.37 -15.74 16.86
CA THR A 96 10.81 -17.13 16.95
C THR A 96 9.79 -17.89 17.80
N THR A 97 8.81 -18.49 17.13
CA THR A 97 7.77 -19.27 17.79
C THR A 97 7.28 -20.39 16.88
N THR A 98 6.83 -21.48 17.50
CA THR A 98 6.22 -22.60 16.81
C THR A 98 4.72 -22.37 16.73
N ILE A 99 4.19 -22.27 15.52
CA ILE A 99 2.75 -22.18 15.25
C ILE A 99 2.36 -23.45 14.51
N ASP A 100 1.38 -24.17 15.05
CA ASP A 100 0.75 -25.29 14.35
C ASP A 100 -0.48 -24.77 13.58
N PRO A 101 -0.39 -24.60 12.25
CA PRO A 101 -1.53 -24.12 11.46
C PRO A 101 -2.68 -25.13 11.43
N GLY A 102 -2.43 -26.43 11.68
CA GLY A 102 -3.47 -27.46 11.70
C GLY A 102 -4.43 -27.31 12.89
N GLN A 103 -3.93 -26.86 14.04
CA GLN A 103 -4.78 -26.53 15.20
C GLN A 103 -5.64 -25.29 14.95
N LEU A 104 -5.15 -24.34 14.15
CA LEU A 104 -5.83 -23.08 13.86
C LEU A 104 -6.80 -23.19 12.68
N MET A 105 -6.49 -24.04 11.70
CA MET A 105 -7.27 -24.26 10.49
C MET A 105 -7.01 -25.68 9.96
N PRO A 106 -7.78 -26.69 10.42
CA PRO A 106 -7.53 -28.11 10.12
C PRO A 106 -7.50 -28.48 8.63
N HIS A 107 -8.27 -27.75 7.81
CA HIS A 107 -8.36 -27.99 6.36
C HIS A 107 -7.55 -26.97 5.54
N ALA A 108 -6.54 -26.32 6.14
CA ALA A 108 -5.67 -25.39 5.44
C ALA A 108 -4.79 -26.12 4.42
N ASP A 109 -4.80 -25.64 3.17
CA ASP A 109 -3.84 -26.08 2.17
C ASP A 109 -2.42 -25.56 2.47
N ALA A 110 -1.42 -26.08 1.76
CA ALA A 110 -0.01 -25.71 1.99
C ALA A 110 0.28 -24.20 1.81
N SER A 111 -0.47 -23.50 0.96
CA SER A 111 -0.31 -22.04 0.77
C SER A 111 -0.90 -21.27 1.95
N GLN A 112 -2.06 -21.70 2.46
CA GLN A 112 -2.72 -21.14 3.63
C GLN A 112 -1.91 -21.38 4.90
N GLN A 113 -1.35 -22.59 5.07
CA GLN A 113 -0.45 -22.91 6.17
C GLN A 113 0.79 -22.00 6.18
N ARG A 114 1.42 -21.79 5.01
CA ARG A 114 2.54 -20.84 4.85
C ARG A 114 2.13 -19.41 5.17
N ALA A 115 0.94 -18.97 4.75
CA ALA A 115 0.42 -17.65 5.06
C ALA A 115 0.18 -17.47 6.58
N ILE A 116 -0.39 -18.48 7.25
CA ILE A 116 -0.61 -18.47 8.70
C ILE A 116 0.73 -18.33 9.44
N ILE A 117 1.67 -19.23 9.18
CA ILE A 117 2.99 -19.23 9.85
C ILE A 117 3.74 -17.94 9.55
N GLY A 118 3.81 -17.55 8.27
CA GLY A 118 4.54 -16.37 7.82
C GLY A 118 3.99 -15.08 8.42
N ALA A 119 2.67 -14.85 8.31
CA ALA A 119 2.05 -13.62 8.79
C ALA A 119 2.04 -13.53 10.31
N ALA A 120 1.80 -14.64 11.02
CA ALA A 120 1.87 -14.66 12.47
C ALA A 120 3.29 -14.40 13.00
N SER A 121 4.33 -14.77 12.24
CA SER A 121 5.73 -14.54 12.63
C SER A 121 6.25 -13.13 12.31
N GLN A 122 5.57 -12.35 11.46
CA GLN A 122 6.03 -11.06 10.95
C GLN A 122 5.21 -9.89 11.51
N ARG A 123 5.76 -8.68 11.55
CA ARG A 123 4.99 -7.47 11.94
C ARG A 123 4.13 -6.91 10.80
N LEU A 124 4.48 -7.25 9.56
CA LEU A 124 3.74 -6.87 8.36
C LEU A 124 3.70 -8.09 7.44
N ALA A 125 2.51 -8.40 6.93
CA ALA A 125 2.33 -9.45 5.94
C ALA A 125 1.26 -9.03 4.94
N VAL A 126 1.46 -9.43 3.69
CA VAL A 126 0.47 -9.28 2.61
C VAL A 126 0.06 -10.68 2.20
N VAL A 127 -1.23 -11.00 2.39
CA VAL A 127 -1.80 -12.28 1.98
C VAL A 127 -2.61 -12.05 0.72
N THR A 128 -2.12 -12.61 -0.39
CA THR A 128 -2.78 -12.51 -1.70
C THR A 128 -3.51 -13.81 -2.04
N GLY A 129 -4.44 -13.74 -2.97
CA GLY A 129 -5.20 -14.91 -3.45
C GLY A 129 -6.44 -14.50 -4.23
N GLY A 130 -6.86 -15.36 -5.17
CA GLY A 130 -8.06 -15.13 -5.98
C GLY A 130 -9.37 -15.15 -5.17
N PRO A 131 -10.51 -14.80 -5.78
CA PRO A 131 -11.82 -14.99 -5.15
C PRO A 131 -12.00 -16.45 -4.67
N GLY A 132 -12.59 -16.64 -3.49
CA GLY A 132 -12.91 -17.98 -2.97
C GLY A 132 -11.75 -18.78 -2.35
N THR A 133 -10.50 -18.31 -2.38
CA THR A 133 -9.33 -19.06 -1.85
C THR A 133 -9.21 -19.09 -0.31
N GLY A 134 -10.29 -18.81 0.42
CA GLY A 134 -10.31 -18.85 1.88
C GLY A 134 -9.57 -17.73 2.61
N LYS A 135 -9.21 -16.62 1.93
CA LYS A 135 -8.42 -15.50 2.52
C LYS A 135 -8.92 -15.02 3.88
N THR A 136 -10.24 -14.85 4.05
CA THR A 136 -10.82 -14.40 5.33
C THR A 136 -10.68 -15.45 6.43
N THR A 137 -10.86 -16.74 6.10
CA THR A 137 -10.64 -17.84 7.04
C THR A 137 -9.17 -17.93 7.44
N THR A 138 -8.25 -17.78 6.49
CA THR A 138 -6.81 -17.71 6.75
C THR A 138 -6.46 -16.48 7.61
N ALA A 139 -7.09 -15.33 7.38
CA ALA A 139 -6.91 -14.13 8.20
C ALA A 139 -7.39 -14.35 9.65
N ALA A 140 -8.52 -15.03 9.87
CA ALA A 140 -8.98 -15.39 11.20
C ALA A 140 -7.98 -16.32 11.91
N ALA A 141 -7.43 -17.33 11.22
CA ALA A 141 -6.38 -18.20 11.75
C ALA A 141 -5.09 -17.43 12.09
N ILE A 142 -4.70 -16.43 11.30
CA ILE A 142 -3.58 -15.53 11.60
C ILE A 142 -3.85 -14.72 12.88
N VAL A 143 -5.06 -14.19 13.05
CA VAL A 143 -5.46 -13.47 14.26
C VAL A 143 -5.41 -14.39 15.48
N ALA A 144 -5.91 -15.62 15.37
CA ALA A 144 -5.83 -16.62 16.44
C ALA A 144 -4.38 -16.93 16.82
N ALA A 145 -3.51 -17.13 15.83
CA ALA A 145 -2.08 -17.32 16.07
C ALA A 145 -1.46 -16.11 16.78
N LYS A 146 -1.79 -14.88 16.37
CA LYS A 146 -1.26 -13.68 17.03
C LYS A 146 -1.74 -13.57 18.48
N LEU A 147 -3.00 -13.84 18.76
CA LEU A 147 -3.56 -13.78 20.11
C LEU A 147 -2.93 -14.83 21.05
N SER A 148 -2.59 -16.03 20.55
CA SER A 148 -1.92 -17.05 21.36
C SER A 148 -0.45 -16.72 21.66
N LEU A 149 0.19 -15.88 20.84
CA LEU A 149 1.60 -15.50 21.02
C LEU A 149 1.81 -14.33 21.99
N PHE A 150 0.78 -13.51 22.24
CA PHE A 150 0.90 -12.30 23.04
C PHE A 150 0.00 -12.37 24.28
N ALA A 151 0.63 -12.45 25.46
CA ALA A 151 -0.07 -12.49 26.75
C ALA A 151 -0.99 -11.28 27.00
N GLY A 152 -0.70 -10.14 26.37
CA GLY A 152 -1.46 -8.89 26.51
C GLY A 152 -2.68 -8.74 25.59
N GLN A 153 -3.10 -9.79 24.86
CA GLN A 153 -4.26 -9.79 23.95
C GLN A 153 -4.31 -8.55 23.04
N PRO A 154 -3.53 -8.51 21.94
CA PRO A 154 -3.51 -7.37 21.04
C PRO A 154 -4.91 -7.00 20.54
N ASN A 155 -5.21 -5.70 20.51
CA ASN A 155 -6.43 -5.18 19.91
C ASN A 155 -6.48 -5.51 18.42
N VAL A 156 -7.60 -6.11 17.98
CA VAL A 156 -7.83 -6.49 16.59
C VAL A 156 -8.84 -5.53 15.95
N SER A 157 -8.36 -4.74 15.00
CA SER A 157 -9.20 -3.87 14.18
C SER A 157 -9.31 -4.41 12.76
N LEU A 158 -10.52 -4.40 12.22
CA LEU A 158 -10.80 -4.78 10.83
C LEU A 158 -11.08 -3.50 10.04
N VAL A 159 -10.42 -3.32 8.91
CA VAL A 159 -10.57 -2.12 8.07
C VAL A 159 -10.73 -2.50 6.61
N ALA A 160 -11.52 -1.71 5.90
CA ALA A 160 -11.74 -1.85 4.46
C ALA A 160 -11.77 -0.47 3.77
N PRO A 161 -11.50 -0.38 2.46
CA PRO A 161 -11.48 0.91 1.76
C PRO A 161 -12.87 1.52 1.57
N THR A 162 -13.94 0.72 1.56
CA THR A 162 -15.32 1.18 1.33
C THR A 162 -16.30 0.57 2.32
N GLY A 163 -17.45 1.24 2.54
CA GLY A 163 -18.47 0.75 3.47
C GLY A 163 -19.03 -0.63 3.11
N LYS A 164 -19.29 -0.88 1.80
CA LYS A 164 -19.74 -2.19 1.32
C LYS A 164 -18.71 -3.30 1.57
N ALA A 165 -17.42 -2.97 1.42
CA ALA A 165 -16.35 -3.92 1.73
C ALA A 165 -16.23 -4.17 3.24
N ALA A 166 -16.44 -3.15 4.08
CA ALA A 166 -16.43 -3.29 5.54
C ALA A 166 -17.58 -4.19 6.04
N VAL A 167 -18.80 -4.03 5.53
CA VAL A 167 -19.93 -4.91 5.88
C VAL A 167 -19.61 -6.36 5.53
N ARG A 168 -19.17 -6.61 4.29
CA ARG A 168 -18.78 -7.97 3.84
C ARG A 168 -17.63 -8.57 4.65
N LEU A 169 -16.64 -7.74 5.01
CA LEU A 169 -15.52 -8.17 5.85
C LEU A 169 -16.02 -8.58 7.24
N THR A 170 -16.94 -7.81 7.82
CA THR A 170 -17.55 -8.10 9.12
C THR A 170 -18.28 -9.44 9.08
N GLU A 171 -19.20 -9.63 8.13
CA GLU A 171 -19.98 -10.87 7.99
C GLU A 171 -19.08 -12.09 7.79
N SER A 172 -18.12 -11.98 6.86
CA SER A 172 -17.23 -13.09 6.51
C SER A 172 -16.27 -13.45 7.65
N PHE A 173 -15.77 -12.44 8.38
CA PHE A 173 -14.89 -12.66 9.51
C PHE A 173 -15.64 -13.25 10.70
N GLN A 174 -16.84 -12.76 11.00
CA GLN A 174 -17.73 -13.33 12.02
C GLN A 174 -18.06 -14.80 11.71
N ALA A 175 -18.42 -15.11 10.46
CA ALA A 175 -18.66 -16.50 10.06
C ALA A 175 -17.43 -17.40 10.22
N ALA A 176 -16.22 -16.86 10.00
CA ALA A 176 -14.98 -17.62 10.18
C ALA A 176 -14.69 -17.91 11.67
N ILE A 177 -14.82 -16.91 12.55
CA ILE A 177 -14.56 -17.10 13.99
C ILE A 177 -15.65 -17.91 14.69
N THR A 178 -16.88 -17.98 14.17
CA THR A 178 -17.91 -18.89 14.69
C THR A 178 -17.57 -20.35 14.42
N LYS A 179 -16.94 -20.65 13.27
CA LYS A 179 -16.51 -22.02 12.92
C LYS A 179 -15.29 -22.46 13.71
N THR A 180 -14.37 -21.54 13.96
CA THR A 180 -13.17 -21.77 14.77
C THR A 180 -13.07 -20.67 15.84
N PRO A 181 -13.71 -20.85 17.00
CA PRO A 181 -13.70 -19.85 18.08
C PRO A 181 -12.29 -19.47 18.51
N ILE A 182 -12.04 -18.16 18.63
CA ILE A 182 -10.74 -17.61 19.00
C ILE A 182 -10.85 -17.08 20.43
N ALA A 183 -10.12 -17.70 21.36
CA ALA A 183 -10.12 -17.28 22.76
C ALA A 183 -9.62 -15.83 22.91
N GLY A 184 -10.34 -15.01 23.68
CA GLY A 184 -9.98 -13.62 23.95
C GLY A 184 -10.31 -12.63 22.82
N LEU A 185 -10.86 -13.08 21.69
CA LEU A 185 -11.27 -12.19 20.62
C LEU A 185 -12.70 -11.70 20.85
N GLN A 186 -12.87 -10.38 21.02
CA GLN A 186 -14.18 -9.73 21.00
C GLN A 186 -14.68 -9.62 19.55
N PRO A 187 -16.00 -9.67 19.30
CA PRO A 187 -16.56 -9.42 17.97
C PRO A 187 -16.19 -8.01 17.47
N SER A 188 -15.37 -7.93 16.43
CA SER A 188 -14.97 -6.66 15.81
C SER A 188 -15.81 -6.37 14.57
N ILE A 189 -16.34 -5.15 14.48
CA ILE A 189 -16.99 -4.62 13.27
C ILE A 189 -15.93 -3.93 12.43
N ALA A 190 -15.90 -4.22 11.13
CA ALA A 190 -14.97 -3.53 10.25
C ALA A 190 -15.41 -2.10 9.97
N THR A 191 -14.45 -1.18 9.91
CA THR A 191 -14.68 0.23 9.56
C THR A 191 -14.01 0.59 8.23
N THR A 192 -14.36 1.75 7.69
CA THR A 192 -13.63 2.32 6.56
C THR A 192 -12.30 2.89 7.03
N ILE A 193 -11.26 2.89 6.18
CA ILE A 193 -9.93 3.46 6.51
C ILE A 193 -10.01 4.94 6.96
N HIS A 194 -11.01 5.69 6.48
CA HIS A 194 -11.21 7.11 6.80
C HIS A 194 -12.07 7.37 8.06
N ARG A 195 -12.46 6.33 8.80
CA ARG A 195 -13.33 6.45 9.98
C ARG A 195 -12.55 6.44 11.28
#